data_AF-A0A1Q3GHN4-F1
#
_entry.id   AF-A0A1Q3GHN4-F1
#
_cell.length_a   1.000
_cell.length_b   1.000
_cell.length_c   1.000
_cell.angle_alpha   90.00
_cell.angle_beta   90.00
_cell.angle_gamma   90.00
#
_symmetry.space_group_name_H-M   'P 1'
#
loop_
_entity.id
_entity.type
_entity.pdbx_description
1 polymer ?
#
loop_
_entity_poly.entity_id
_entity_poly.type
_entity_poly.pdbx_seq_one_letter_code
_entity_poly.pdbx_strand_id
1 'polypeptide(L)'
;MQFRKPMKTTLFAILLFVNTVAFGQAKSQDKNFSSSSKTLMLSYDDFGPQVLAHEFIGFQWWQWDAHGDADPKTKYDIRVIVFKGISLETVKNQYPINQKLKIDFRYASYAKSIQYLDKIINQPEGGLDTQKYTALRSKIVKYFQAKK
;
A
#
# COMPACT_ATOMS: atom_id res chain seq x y z
N MET A 1 10.79 -18.44 71.83
CA MET A 1 9.80 -17.67 71.03
C MET A 1 10.45 -16.36 70.61
N GLN A 2 10.87 -16.27 69.35
CA GLN A 2 10.94 -15.08 68.47
C GLN A 2 11.86 -15.42 67.29
N PHE A 3 11.23 -15.77 66.16
CA PHE A 3 11.87 -16.00 64.87
C PHE A 3 12.28 -14.65 64.26
N ARG A 4 13.56 -14.45 63.97
CA ARG A 4 14.03 -13.40 63.05
C ARG A 4 14.26 -14.02 61.67
N LYS A 5 13.46 -13.62 60.69
CA LYS A 5 13.63 -13.98 59.28
C LYS A 5 14.87 -13.26 58.70
N PRO A 6 15.70 -13.92 57.87
CA PRO A 6 16.70 -13.21 57.08
C PRO A 6 16.07 -12.57 55.84
N MET A 7 16.34 -11.28 55.64
CA MET A 7 15.96 -10.48 54.48
C MET A 7 16.87 -10.86 53.30
N LYS A 8 16.27 -11.36 52.21
CA LYS A 8 16.98 -11.68 50.97
C LYS A 8 17.31 -10.36 50.26
N THR A 9 18.60 -10.07 50.11
CA THR A 9 19.09 -8.92 49.34
C THR A 9 19.17 -9.32 47.88
N THR A 10 18.20 -8.91 47.08
CA THR A 10 18.18 -9.15 45.64
C THR A 10 19.02 -8.09 44.94
N LEU A 11 20.17 -8.49 44.39
CA LEU A 11 20.98 -7.66 43.49
C LEU A 11 20.19 -7.41 42.19
N PHE A 12 19.94 -6.14 41.86
CA PHE A 12 19.46 -5.73 40.54
C PHE A 12 20.62 -5.77 39.54
N ALA A 13 20.61 -6.77 38.64
CA ALA A 13 21.47 -6.77 37.47
C ALA A 13 20.85 -5.88 36.39
N ILE A 14 21.44 -4.71 36.15
CA ILE A 14 21.08 -3.81 35.05
C ILE A 14 21.66 -4.42 33.76
N LEU A 15 20.82 -5.10 32.98
CA LEU A 15 21.16 -5.54 31.63
C LEU A 15 21.09 -4.32 30.70
N LEU A 16 22.25 -3.79 30.30
CA LEU A 16 22.37 -2.80 29.24
C LEU A 16 21.99 -3.45 27.90
N PHE A 17 20.75 -3.22 27.44
CA PHE A 17 20.38 -3.47 26.06
C PHE A 17 21.05 -2.43 25.16
N VAL A 18 22.18 -2.80 24.57
CA VAL A 18 22.75 -2.08 23.43
C VAL A 18 21.82 -2.33 22.24
N ASN A 19 20.86 -1.45 22.02
CA ASN A 19 20.10 -1.40 20.77
C ASN A 19 21.04 -0.86 19.68
N THR A 20 21.76 -1.76 19.04
CA THR A 20 22.51 -1.46 17.81
C THR A 20 21.50 -1.25 16.70
N VAL A 21 20.97 -0.04 16.56
CA VAL A 21 20.13 0.32 15.41
C VAL A 21 21.06 0.51 14.22
N ALA A 22 21.26 -0.56 13.45
CA ALA A 22 21.89 -0.47 12.14
C ALA A 22 20.93 0.30 11.20
N PHE A 23 21.05 1.63 11.23
CA PHE A 23 20.44 2.53 10.26
C PHE A 23 21.25 2.41 8.95
N GLY A 24 20.93 1.41 8.15
CA GLY A 24 21.56 1.20 6.86
C GLY A 24 20.71 0.30 5.99
N GLN A 25 20.30 0.82 4.84
CA GLN A 25 19.58 0.16 3.73
C GLN A 25 18.04 0.27 3.72
N ALA A 26 17.52 1.48 3.53
CA ALA A 26 16.14 1.73 3.06
C ALA A 26 16.10 2.02 1.54
N LYS A 27 16.76 1.19 0.71
CA LYS A 27 16.76 1.37 -0.76
C LYS A 27 16.49 0.10 -1.58
N SER A 28 16.09 -1.02 -0.98
CA SER A 28 15.97 -2.29 -1.73
C SER A 28 14.78 -3.20 -1.42
N GLN A 29 13.83 -2.82 -0.55
CA GLN A 29 12.73 -3.73 -0.20
C GLN A 29 11.56 -3.76 -1.20
N ASP A 30 11.47 -2.77 -2.09
CA ASP A 30 10.36 -2.67 -3.07
C ASP A 30 10.45 -3.71 -4.19
N LYS A 31 11.64 -4.30 -4.40
CA LYS A 31 11.88 -5.32 -5.44
C LYS A 31 11.26 -6.68 -5.16
N ASN A 32 10.73 -6.92 -3.95
CA ASN A 32 10.24 -8.23 -3.54
C ASN A 32 8.74 -8.43 -3.74
N PHE A 33 7.98 -7.38 -4.04
CA PHE A 33 6.54 -7.50 -4.25
C PHE A 33 6.23 -7.72 -5.73
N SER A 34 5.82 -8.95 -6.08
CA SER A 34 5.34 -9.27 -7.42
C SER A 34 3.81 -9.42 -7.43
N SER A 35 3.23 -9.27 -8.62
CA SER A 35 1.84 -9.65 -8.85
C SER A 35 1.69 -11.18 -8.76
N SER A 36 0.48 -11.65 -8.45
CA SER A 36 0.12 -13.08 -8.36
C SER A 36 -1.14 -13.35 -9.16
N SER A 37 -1.54 -14.62 -9.36
CA SER A 37 -2.80 -14.93 -10.06
C SER A 37 -4.04 -14.23 -9.45
N LYS A 38 -3.97 -13.82 -8.18
CA LYS A 38 -5.07 -13.17 -7.45
C LYS A 38 -4.85 -11.68 -7.18
N THR A 39 -3.70 -11.12 -7.53
CA THR A 39 -3.34 -9.72 -7.27
C THR A 39 -2.55 -9.11 -8.42
N LEU A 40 -2.98 -7.94 -8.88
CA LEU A 40 -2.29 -7.16 -9.90
C LEU A 40 -1.81 -5.85 -9.29
N MET A 41 -0.50 -5.61 -9.35
CA MET A 41 0.10 -4.34 -8.92
C MET A 41 0.12 -3.34 -10.07
N LEU A 42 -0.36 -2.13 -9.81
CA LEU A 42 -0.41 -0.99 -10.72
C LEU A 42 0.18 0.25 -10.04
N SER A 43 0.49 1.26 -10.84
CA SER A 43 0.82 2.59 -10.34
C SER A 43 -0.45 3.35 -9.98
N TYR A 44 -0.33 4.36 -9.11
CA TYR A 44 -1.42 5.32 -8.88
C TYR A 44 -1.89 5.97 -10.19
N ASP A 45 -0.93 6.43 -11.02
CA ASP A 45 -1.19 7.17 -12.26
C ASP A 45 -1.92 6.37 -13.35
N ASP A 46 -1.91 5.03 -13.25
CA ASP A 46 -2.73 4.17 -14.12
C ASP A 46 -4.22 4.52 -13.98
N PHE A 47 -4.68 4.87 -12.78
CA PHE A 47 -6.08 5.20 -12.48
C PHE A 47 -6.49 6.63 -12.85
N GLY A 48 -5.53 7.47 -13.26
CA GLY A 48 -5.79 8.85 -13.71
C GLY A 48 -5.14 9.91 -12.81
N PRO A 49 -5.33 11.20 -13.15
CA PRO A 49 -4.81 12.30 -12.36
C PRO A 49 -5.48 12.34 -10.97
N GLN A 50 -4.84 12.97 -9.98
CA GLN A 50 -5.38 13.06 -8.62
C GLN A 50 -6.83 13.53 -8.59
N VAL A 51 -7.20 14.55 -9.36
CA VAL A 51 -8.57 15.11 -9.42
C VAL A 51 -9.63 14.05 -9.74
N LEU A 52 -9.26 12.98 -10.46
CA LEU A 52 -10.15 11.89 -10.83
C LEU A 52 -10.00 10.68 -9.89
N ALA A 53 -8.77 10.30 -9.58
CA ALA A 53 -8.47 9.04 -8.90
C ALA A 53 -8.67 9.08 -7.37
N HIS A 54 -8.64 10.28 -6.77
CA HIS A 54 -8.56 10.38 -5.30
C HIS A 54 -9.80 9.85 -4.57
N GLU A 55 -10.99 9.98 -5.17
CA GLU A 55 -12.23 9.43 -4.59
C GLU A 55 -12.20 7.89 -4.55
N PHE A 56 -11.43 7.26 -5.43
CA PHE A 56 -11.37 5.82 -5.56
C PHE A 56 -10.22 5.18 -4.77
N ILE A 57 -9.00 5.72 -4.89
CA ILE A 57 -7.77 5.15 -4.30
C ILE A 57 -7.10 6.03 -3.24
N GLY A 58 -7.72 7.17 -2.89
CA GLY A 58 -7.16 8.16 -1.96
C GLY A 58 -6.21 9.14 -2.66
N PHE A 59 -5.69 10.13 -1.93
CA PHE A 59 -4.83 11.17 -2.49
C PHE A 59 -3.48 10.65 -3.01
N GLN A 60 -2.84 11.42 -3.91
CA GLN A 60 -1.54 11.10 -4.52
C GLN A 60 -0.35 11.47 -3.60
N TRP A 61 -0.54 11.38 -2.30
CA TRP A 61 0.51 11.49 -1.28
C TRP A 61 0.39 10.34 -0.28
N TRP A 62 1.39 10.20 0.59
CA TRP A 62 1.43 9.10 1.55
C TRP A 62 0.16 9.03 2.40
N GLN A 63 -0.42 7.83 2.58
CA GLN A 63 -1.70 7.67 3.25
C GLN A 63 -1.74 8.07 4.73
N TRP A 64 -0.56 8.19 5.35
CA TRP A 64 -0.38 8.62 6.74
C TRP A 64 -0.13 10.13 6.87
N ASP A 65 0.04 10.85 5.76
CA ASP A 65 0.26 12.29 5.77
C ASP A 65 -1.06 13.03 5.53
N ALA A 66 -1.25 14.16 6.24
CA ALA A 66 -2.46 14.97 6.12
C ALA A 66 -2.52 15.76 4.79
N HIS A 67 -1.37 16.02 4.18
CA HIS A 67 -1.23 16.75 2.92
C HIS A 67 0.01 16.26 2.16
N GLY A 68 0.08 16.59 0.87
CA GLY A 68 1.28 16.39 0.05
C GLY A 68 2.37 17.42 0.34
N ASP A 69 3.53 17.24 -0.29
CA ASP A 69 4.66 18.16 -0.22
C ASP A 69 4.32 19.49 -0.91
N ALA A 70 4.93 20.57 -0.45
CA ALA A 70 4.80 21.88 -1.07
C ALA A 70 5.50 21.93 -2.45
N ASP A 71 6.52 21.11 -2.68
CA ASP A 71 7.15 20.97 -3.98
C ASP A 71 6.26 20.13 -4.94
N PRO A 72 5.70 20.73 -6.01
CA PRO A 72 4.87 20.01 -6.98
C PRO A 72 5.63 18.94 -7.78
N LYS A 73 6.97 18.93 -7.71
CA LYS A 73 7.81 17.90 -8.35
C LYS A 73 7.93 16.64 -7.51
N THR A 74 7.56 16.68 -6.23
CA THR A 74 7.61 15.51 -5.35
C THR A 74 6.72 14.40 -5.90
N LYS A 75 7.28 13.20 -6.04
CA LYS A 75 6.58 11.99 -6.48
C LYS A 75 6.55 10.98 -5.35
N TYR A 76 5.36 10.47 -5.10
CA TYR A 76 5.10 9.45 -4.09
C TYR A 76 5.00 8.10 -4.79
N ASP A 77 5.79 7.11 -4.36
CA ASP A 77 5.68 5.76 -4.90
C ASP A 77 4.50 5.02 -4.27
N ILE A 78 3.31 5.34 -4.77
CA ILE A 78 2.06 4.72 -4.35
C ILE A 78 1.69 3.64 -5.35
N ARG A 79 1.53 2.42 -4.83
CA ARG A 79 1.16 1.24 -5.61
C ARG A 79 -0.27 0.84 -5.32
N VAL A 80 -1.05 0.52 -6.35
CA VAL A 80 -2.43 0.06 -6.22
C VAL A 80 -2.47 -1.44 -6.47
N ILE A 81 -2.95 -2.19 -5.48
CA ILE A 81 -3.18 -3.63 -5.58
C ILE A 81 -4.64 -3.86 -5.93
N VAL A 82 -4.87 -4.28 -7.18
CA VAL A 82 -6.16 -4.80 -7.61
C VAL A 82 -6.21 -6.28 -7.23
N PHE A 83 -7.23 -6.70 -6.48
CA PHE A 83 -7.32 -8.09 -6.01
C PHE A 83 -8.64 -8.76 -6.39
N LYS A 84 -8.61 -10.09 -6.58
CA LYS A 84 -9.77 -10.90 -6.94
C LYS A 84 -9.75 -12.26 -6.24
N GLY A 85 -10.89 -12.66 -5.67
CA GLY A 85 -11.06 -13.99 -5.08
C GLY A 85 -10.29 -14.23 -3.77
N ILE A 86 -9.90 -13.15 -3.08
CA ILE A 86 -9.30 -13.15 -1.74
C ILE A 86 -9.87 -11.99 -0.92
N SER A 87 -9.77 -12.08 0.41
CA SER A 87 -10.23 -11.03 1.31
C SER A 87 -9.25 -9.84 1.33
N LEU A 88 -9.75 -8.67 1.70
CA LEU A 88 -8.92 -7.48 1.90
C LEU A 88 -7.84 -7.72 2.96
N GLU A 89 -8.16 -8.46 4.02
CA GLU A 89 -7.20 -8.81 5.08
C GLU A 89 -6.03 -9.63 4.52
N THR A 90 -6.30 -10.66 3.71
CA THR A 90 -5.27 -11.44 3.04
C THR A 90 -4.35 -10.55 2.19
N VAL A 91 -4.93 -9.61 1.44
CA VAL A 91 -4.16 -8.69 0.59
C VAL A 91 -3.29 -7.76 1.44
N LYS A 92 -3.82 -7.20 2.53
CA LYS A 92 -3.07 -6.33 3.45
C LYS A 92 -1.92 -7.06 4.13
N ASN A 93 -2.09 -8.35 4.44
CA ASN A 93 -1.03 -9.17 5.00
C ASN A 93 0.07 -9.46 3.96
N GLN A 94 -0.28 -9.61 2.69
CA GLN A 94 0.68 -9.83 1.60
C GLN A 94 1.40 -8.55 1.16
N TYR A 95 0.71 -7.40 1.21
CA TYR A 95 1.21 -6.10 0.77
C TYR A 95 1.07 -5.09 1.91
N PRO A 96 1.83 -5.22 3.01
CA PRO A 96 1.66 -4.35 4.18
C PRO A 96 2.17 -2.93 3.91
N ILE A 97 1.48 -1.95 4.49
CA ILE A 97 1.92 -0.55 4.48
C ILE A 97 3.05 -0.38 5.50
N ASN A 98 4.10 0.34 5.12
CA ASN A 98 5.22 0.61 6.02
C ASN A 98 5.73 2.04 5.85
N GLN A 99 5.36 2.91 6.79
CA GLN A 99 5.75 4.32 6.81
C GLN A 99 7.27 4.51 6.92
N LYS A 100 7.96 3.69 7.71
CA LYS A 100 9.42 3.79 7.90
C LYS A 100 10.17 3.49 6.60
N LEU A 101 9.64 2.58 5.80
CA LEU A 101 10.21 2.18 4.52
C LEU A 101 9.61 2.92 3.32
N LYS A 102 8.66 3.84 3.54
CA LYS A 102 7.93 4.56 2.49
C LYS A 102 7.22 3.63 1.50
N ILE A 103 6.66 2.54 2.00
CA ILE A 103 5.84 1.59 1.24
C ILE A 103 4.37 1.94 1.44
N ASP A 104 3.70 2.39 0.38
CA ASP A 104 2.28 2.73 0.38
C ASP A 104 1.53 1.90 -0.65
N PHE A 105 0.74 0.95 -0.14
CA PHE A 105 -0.21 0.18 -0.94
C PHE A 105 -1.63 0.68 -0.74
N ARG A 106 -2.33 0.86 -1.85
CA ARG A 106 -3.79 1.07 -1.92
C ARG A 106 -4.46 -0.19 -2.43
N TYR A 107 -5.65 -0.48 -1.94
CA TYR A 107 -6.31 -1.75 -2.22
C TYR A 107 -7.65 -1.52 -2.90
N ALA A 108 -7.81 -2.13 -4.07
CA ALA A 108 -9.03 -2.06 -4.84
C ALA A 108 -9.49 -3.47 -5.20
N SER A 109 -10.76 -3.80 -4.94
CA SER A 109 -11.29 -5.07 -5.44
C SER A 109 -11.43 -5.00 -6.97
N TYR A 110 -11.33 -6.15 -7.64
CA TYR A 110 -11.58 -6.27 -9.07
C TYR A 110 -12.90 -5.62 -9.47
N ALA A 111 -13.99 -5.93 -8.76
CA ALA A 111 -15.32 -5.42 -9.08
C ALA A 111 -15.39 -3.89 -9.01
N LYS A 112 -14.85 -3.29 -7.93
CA LYS A 112 -14.83 -1.83 -7.78
C LYS A 112 -13.92 -1.16 -8.83
N SER A 113 -12.80 -1.79 -9.18
CA SER A 113 -11.88 -1.28 -10.21
C SER A 113 -12.55 -1.24 -11.59
N ILE A 114 -13.28 -2.29 -11.97
CA ILE A 114 -14.03 -2.33 -13.22
C ILE A 114 -15.15 -1.29 -13.21
N GLN A 115 -15.90 -1.18 -12.10
CA GLN A 115 -16.96 -0.19 -11.97
C GLN A 115 -16.43 1.26 -12.09
N TYR A 116 -15.29 1.56 -11.45
CA TYR A 116 -14.63 2.86 -11.54
C TYR A 116 -14.25 3.19 -13.00
N LEU A 117 -13.61 2.25 -13.68
CA LEU A 117 -13.20 2.45 -15.08
C LEU A 117 -14.41 2.54 -16.02
N ASP A 118 -15.45 1.75 -15.80
CA ASP A 118 -16.69 1.81 -16.58
C ASP A 118 -17.41 3.15 -16.39
N LYS A 119 -17.38 3.76 -15.20
CA LYS A 119 -17.90 5.11 -14.97
C LYS A 119 -17.14 6.11 -15.86
N ILE A 120 -15.82 6.10 -15.82
CA ILE A 120 -14.98 7.04 -16.59
C ILE A 120 -15.15 6.87 -18.10
N ILE A 121 -15.19 5.62 -18.57
CA ILE A 121 -15.29 5.31 -20.00
C ILE A 121 -16.65 5.73 -20.56
N ASN A 122 -17.74 5.49 -19.82
CA ASN A 122 -19.10 5.74 -20.30
C ASN A 122 -19.61 7.15 -20.00
N GLN A 123 -19.01 7.83 -19.02
CA GLN A 123 -19.35 9.20 -18.63
C GLN A 123 -18.08 10.05 -18.64
N PRO A 124 -17.48 10.29 -19.83
CA PRO A 124 -16.24 11.03 -19.91
C PRO A 124 -16.46 12.48 -19.52
N GLU A 125 -15.73 12.94 -18.52
CA GLU A 125 -15.55 14.36 -18.26
C GLU A 125 -14.63 14.97 -19.32
N GLY A 126 -14.81 16.26 -19.60
CA GLY A 126 -14.12 16.94 -20.70
C GLY A 126 -12.59 16.81 -20.60
N GLY A 127 -11.95 16.38 -21.69
CA GLY A 127 -10.50 16.29 -21.80
C GLY A 127 -9.88 14.98 -21.31
N LEU A 128 -10.67 13.99 -20.87
CA LEU A 128 -10.15 12.67 -20.50
C LEU A 128 -9.86 11.80 -21.72
N ASP A 129 -8.66 11.23 -21.78
CA ASP A 129 -8.32 10.16 -22.73
C ASP A 129 -8.98 8.84 -22.30
N THR A 130 -10.16 8.55 -22.85
CA THR A 130 -10.90 7.31 -22.57
C THR A 130 -10.21 6.06 -23.12
N GLN A 131 -9.28 6.18 -24.08
CA GLN A 131 -8.56 5.04 -24.63
C GLN A 131 -7.60 4.45 -23.58
N LYS A 132 -6.91 5.31 -22.83
CA LYS A 132 -6.07 4.88 -21.69
C LYS A 132 -6.86 4.04 -20.69
N TYR A 133 -8.05 4.50 -20.29
CA TYR A 133 -8.87 3.79 -19.30
C TYR A 133 -9.48 2.50 -19.86
N THR A 134 -9.85 2.50 -21.14
CA THR A 134 -10.29 1.29 -21.85
C THR A 134 -9.17 0.24 -21.87
N ALA A 135 -7.94 0.65 -22.18
CA ALA A 135 -6.77 -0.23 -22.18
C ALA A 135 -6.47 -0.79 -20.78
N LEU A 136 -6.52 0.06 -19.74
CA LEU A 136 -6.34 -0.39 -18.36
C LEU A 136 -7.42 -1.39 -17.95
N ARG A 137 -8.69 -1.12 -18.27
CA ARG A 137 -9.80 -2.04 -18.02
C ARG A 137 -9.55 -3.39 -18.68
N SER A 138 -9.22 -3.39 -19.97
CA SER A 138 -8.87 -4.61 -20.71
C SER A 138 -7.68 -5.35 -20.09
N LYS A 139 -6.65 -4.63 -19.63
CA LYS A 139 -5.49 -5.20 -18.93
C LYS A 139 -5.92 -5.93 -17.64
N ILE A 140 -6.74 -5.31 -16.80
CA ILE A 140 -7.25 -5.91 -15.56
C ILE A 140 -8.10 -7.16 -15.87
N VAL A 141 -9.03 -7.06 -16.82
CA VAL A 141 -9.90 -8.18 -17.21
C VAL A 141 -9.08 -9.37 -17.72
N LYS A 142 -8.17 -9.13 -18.67
CA LYS A 142 -7.32 -10.18 -19.25
C LYS A 142 -6.44 -10.83 -18.20
N TYR A 143 -5.84 -10.05 -17.29
CA TYR A 143 -4.99 -10.55 -16.21
C TYR A 143 -5.71 -11.60 -15.36
N PHE A 144 -6.93 -11.30 -14.92
CA PHE A 144 -7.73 -12.17 -14.06
C PHE A 144 -8.54 -13.25 -14.80
N GLN A 145 -8.52 -13.26 -16.13
CA GLN A 145 -9.07 -14.34 -16.96
C GLN A 145 -8.00 -15.37 -17.31
N ALA A 146 -6.80 -14.92 -17.67
CA ALA A 146 -5.67 -15.78 -18.04
C ALA A 146 -5.06 -16.56 -16.86
N LYS A 147 -5.41 -16.19 -15.63
CA LYS A 147 -4.90 -16.77 -14.38
C LYS A 147 -5.97 -17.54 -13.60
N LYS A 148 -7.11 -17.85 -14.24
CA LYS A 148 -8.15 -18.73 -13.69
C LYS A 148 -7.69 -20.19 -13.66
#